data_AF-A0A3E4MCS3-F1
#
_entry.id   AF-A0A3E4MCS3-F1
#
_cell.length_a   1.000
_cell.length_b   1.000
_cell.length_c   1.000
_cell.angle_alpha   90.00
_cell.angle_beta   90.00
_cell.angle_gamma   90.00
#
_symmetry.space_group_name_H-M   'P 1'
#
loop_
_entity.id
_entity.type
_entity.pdbx_description
1 polymer ?
#
loop_
_entity_poly.entity_id
_entity_poly.type
_entity_poly.pdbx_seq_one_letter_code
_entity_poly.pdbx_strand_id
1 'polypeptide(L)'
;QLNEETWFDFLNRVCQYHINFPRIDLAIDDRKPYLSIPDLIVRTKEGLLSTKLREIDFHDSGELKEEVFQSKGGSLYLGSSASNLRLVFYEKGYEQNKKYGTELDENWNRYELRFRQEMAVSVVQALLRYRDVAGLAMEVL
;
A
#
# COMPACT_ATOMS: atom_id res chain seq x y z
N GLN A 1 11.84 -18.87 -13.96
CA GLN A 1 10.51 -18.97 -13.31
C GLN A 1 10.10 -20.43 -13.35
N LEU A 2 9.66 -21.01 -12.23
CA LEU A 2 8.98 -22.31 -12.26
C LEU A 2 7.63 -22.09 -12.97
N ASN A 3 7.45 -22.71 -14.14
CA ASN A 3 6.20 -22.83 -14.94
C ASN A 3 5.84 -21.76 -15.99
N GLU A 4 6.66 -20.73 -16.26
CA GLU A 4 6.35 -19.70 -17.30
C GLU A 4 4.97 -19.00 -17.15
N GLU A 5 4.32 -19.08 -15.98
CA GLU A 5 3.00 -18.50 -15.72
C GLU A 5 3.10 -17.02 -15.34
N THR A 6 2.12 -16.21 -15.80
CA THR A 6 1.89 -14.86 -15.24
C THR A 6 1.11 -14.93 -13.93
N TRP A 7 1.04 -13.82 -13.18
CA TRP A 7 0.17 -13.72 -12.00
C TRP A 7 -1.31 -13.98 -12.33
N PHE A 8 -1.78 -13.58 -13.51
CA PHE A 8 -3.16 -13.86 -13.92
C PHE A 8 -3.39 -15.34 -14.20
N ASP A 9 -2.42 -16.02 -14.80
CA ASP A 9 -2.52 -17.48 -15.04
C ASP A 9 -2.53 -18.24 -13.72
N PHE A 10 -1.67 -17.84 -12.78
CA PHE A 10 -1.67 -18.35 -11.42
C PHE A 10 -3.02 -18.16 -10.74
N LEU A 11 -3.55 -16.93 -10.70
CA LEU A 11 -4.84 -16.64 -10.06
C LEU A 11 -5.98 -17.42 -10.72
N ASN A 12 -5.98 -17.52 -12.06
CA ASN A 12 -6.99 -18.27 -12.80
C ASN A 12 -6.96 -19.75 -12.46
N ARG A 13 -5.76 -20.35 -12.38
CA ARG A 13 -5.56 -21.75 -11.99
C ARG A 13 -5.99 -22.01 -10.55
N VAL A 14 -5.60 -21.14 -9.61
CA VAL A 14 -5.98 -21.30 -8.20
C VAL A 14 -7.51 -21.20 -8.04
N CYS A 15 -8.18 -20.32 -8.79
CA CYS A 15 -9.64 -20.20 -8.80
C CYS A 15 -10.39 -21.45 -9.32
N GLN A 16 -9.70 -22.44 -9.93
CA GLN A 16 -10.32 -23.72 -10.30
C GLN A 16 -10.58 -24.63 -9.10
N TYR A 17 -9.96 -24.34 -7.95
CA TYR A 17 -10.15 -25.08 -6.70
C TYR A 17 -11.14 -24.35 -5.77
N HIS A 18 -11.75 -25.07 -4.84
CA HIS A 18 -12.58 -24.47 -3.79
C HIS A 18 -11.69 -23.81 -2.73
N ILE A 19 -11.29 -22.57 -2.99
CA ILE A 19 -10.38 -21.79 -2.15
C ILE A 19 -10.99 -20.46 -1.75
N ASN A 20 -10.52 -19.94 -0.61
CA ASN A 20 -10.80 -18.59 -0.17
C ASN A 20 -9.53 -17.73 -0.36
N PHE A 21 -9.70 -16.48 -0.75
CA PHE A 21 -8.63 -15.47 -0.71
C PHE A 21 -8.82 -14.63 0.57
N PRO A 22 -8.17 -14.99 1.69
CA PRO A 22 -8.35 -14.24 2.93
C PRO A 22 -7.76 -12.83 2.85
N ARG A 23 -6.79 -12.61 1.95
CA ARG A 23 -6.13 -11.33 1.71
C ARG A 23 -5.49 -11.28 0.34
N ILE A 24 -5.55 -10.11 -0.29
CA ILE A 24 -4.73 -9.72 -1.43
C ILE A 24 -4.37 -8.25 -1.29
N ASP A 25 -3.13 -7.90 -1.59
CA ASP A 25 -2.66 -6.52 -1.53
C ASP A 25 -2.21 -6.09 -2.93
N LEU A 26 -2.73 -4.96 -3.42
CA LEU A 26 -2.21 -4.29 -4.61
C LEU A 26 -1.26 -3.18 -4.17
N ALA A 27 -0.14 -3.02 -4.86
CA ALA A 27 0.85 -2.01 -4.51
C ALA A 27 1.25 -1.19 -5.74
N ILE A 28 1.35 0.13 -5.55
CA ILE A 28 1.89 1.08 -6.52
C ILE A 28 3.23 1.57 -5.96
N ASP A 29 4.31 1.34 -6.71
CA ASP A 29 5.61 1.95 -6.44
C ASP A 29 5.70 3.28 -7.18
N ASP A 30 5.74 4.37 -6.42
CA ASP A 30 5.97 5.71 -6.94
C ASP A 30 7.46 6.05 -6.77
N ARG A 31 8.19 5.99 -7.89
CA ARG A 31 9.62 6.34 -7.99
C ARG A 31 9.86 7.81 -8.35
N LYS A 32 8.80 8.60 -8.47
CA LYS A 32 8.82 10.03 -8.73
C LYS A 32 7.74 10.66 -7.85
N PRO A 33 8.02 10.83 -6.54
CA PRO A 33 7.00 11.04 -5.51
C PRO A 33 6.06 12.20 -5.87
N TYR A 34 4.85 11.86 -6.33
CA TYR A 34 3.80 12.84 -6.63
C TYR A 34 3.13 13.34 -5.36
N LEU A 35 3.13 12.52 -4.32
CA LEU A 35 2.60 12.84 -3.01
C LEU A 35 3.72 12.82 -1.97
N SER A 36 3.81 13.88 -1.17
CA SER A 36 4.65 13.91 0.03
C SER A 36 3.90 13.27 1.19
N ILE A 37 4.40 12.13 1.72
CA ILE A 37 3.77 11.45 2.85
C ILE A 37 3.69 12.33 4.10
N PRO A 38 4.74 13.09 4.48
CA PRO A 38 4.64 14.04 5.58
C PRO A 38 3.55 15.09 5.38
N ASP A 39 3.44 15.65 4.17
CA ASP A 39 2.41 16.66 3.85
C ASP A 39 0.99 16.06 3.94
N LEU A 40 0.80 14.83 3.43
CA LEU A 40 -0.47 14.12 3.56
C LEU A 40 -0.87 13.92 5.04
N ILE A 41 0.08 13.59 5.92
CA ILE A 41 -0.16 13.44 7.36
C ILE A 41 -0.59 14.79 7.96
N VAL A 42 0.10 15.88 7.63
CA VAL A 42 -0.25 17.23 8.12
C VAL A 42 -1.65 17.62 7.68
N ARG A 43 -1.95 17.53 6.37
CA ARG A 43 -3.28 17.86 5.82
C ARG A 43 -4.40 17.01 6.42
N THR A 44 -4.12 15.74 6.72
CA THR A 44 -5.08 14.85 7.38
C THR A 44 -5.40 15.34 8.79
N LYS A 45 -4.38 15.76 9.56
CA LYS A 45 -4.57 16.34 10.91
C LYS A 45 -5.32 17.68 10.89
N GLU A 46 -5.19 18.44 9.81
CA GLU A 46 -5.95 19.68 9.57
C GLU A 46 -7.40 19.44 9.15
N GLY A 47 -7.82 18.18 8.98
CA GLY A 47 -9.19 17.83 8.58
C GLY A 47 -9.45 17.99 7.08
N LEU A 48 -8.40 18.09 6.25
CA LEU A 48 -8.52 18.24 4.80
C LEU A 48 -8.69 16.92 4.04
N LEU A 49 -8.60 15.78 4.76
CA LEU A 49 -8.87 14.46 4.19
C LEU A 49 -10.37 14.13 4.29
N SER A 50 -10.99 13.86 3.14
CA SER A 50 -12.33 13.26 3.09
C SER A 50 -12.23 11.78 2.70
N THR A 51 -12.78 10.89 3.51
CA THR A 51 -12.73 9.44 3.26
C THR A 51 -13.93 8.71 3.87
N LYS A 52 -14.29 7.57 3.28
CA LYS A 52 -15.27 6.63 3.86
C LYS A 52 -14.67 5.75 4.96
N LEU A 53 -13.34 5.70 5.07
CA LEU A 53 -12.61 4.92 6.05
C LEU A 53 -12.53 5.70 7.37
N ARG A 54 -13.02 5.11 8.46
CA ARG A 54 -13.22 5.84 9.72
C ARG A 54 -11.99 5.92 10.62
N GLU A 55 -11.10 4.94 10.51
CA GLU A 55 -9.89 4.89 11.32
C GLU A 55 -8.72 5.44 10.50
N ILE A 56 -7.96 6.33 11.13
CA ILE A 56 -6.76 6.94 10.56
C ILE A 56 -5.66 6.73 11.57
N ASP A 57 -4.52 6.25 11.10
CA ASP A 57 -3.32 6.06 11.91
C ASP A 57 -2.11 6.55 11.11
N PHE A 58 -1.11 7.07 11.79
CA PHE A 58 0.11 7.55 11.14
C PHE A 58 1.31 7.27 12.03
N HIS A 59 2.40 6.84 11.40
CA HIS A 59 3.68 6.72 12.09
C HIS A 59 4.66 7.66 11.43
N ASP A 60 5.25 8.52 12.24
CA ASP A 60 6.42 9.30 11.87
C ASP A 60 7.58 8.79 12.73
N SER A 61 8.73 8.56 12.11
CA SER A 61 9.91 8.08 12.81
C SER A 61 11.09 8.98 12.48
N GLY A 62 11.91 9.28 13.47
CA GLY A 62 13.11 10.08 13.28
C GLY A 62 14.07 9.95 14.44
N GLU A 63 15.30 10.42 14.24
CA GLU A 63 16.33 10.50 15.27
C GLU A 63 16.74 11.96 15.49
N LEU A 64 16.90 12.33 16.76
CA LEU A 64 17.55 13.57 17.15
C LEU A 64 19.07 13.36 17.11
N LYS A 65 19.74 14.04 16.19
CA LYS A 65 21.21 14.11 16.14
C LYS A 65 21.64 15.57 16.16
N GLU A 66 22.52 15.94 17.09
CA GLU A 66 23.16 17.27 17.15
C GLU A 66 22.18 18.43 16.86
N GLU A 67 21.02 18.40 17.54
CA GLU A 67 19.95 19.43 17.42
C GLU A 67 19.18 19.48 16.08
N VAL A 68 19.45 18.55 15.15
CA VAL A 68 18.69 18.37 13.90
C VAL A 68 17.84 17.09 14.00
N PHE A 69 16.54 17.20 13.72
CA PHE A 69 15.67 16.04 13.56
C PHE A 69 15.89 15.42 12.17
N GLN A 70 16.38 14.18 12.13
CA GLN A 70 16.52 13.41 10.90
C GLN A 70 15.30 12.49 10.76
N SER A 71 14.46 12.75 9.76
CA SER A 71 13.36 11.85 9.40
C SER A 71 13.91 10.46 9.00
N LYS A 72 13.23 9.42 9.47
CA LYS A 72 13.45 8.01 9.13
C LYS A 72 12.24 7.41 8.40
N GLY A 73 11.44 8.27 7.78
CA GLY A 73 10.28 7.89 7.00
C GLY A 73 8.98 7.93 7.80
N GLY A 74 7.93 8.36 7.10
CA GLY A 74 6.56 8.42 7.55
C GLY A 74 5.66 7.38 6.88
N SER A 75 4.51 7.14 7.50
CA SER A 75 3.44 6.30 6.96
C SER A 75 2.08 6.80 7.42
N LEU A 76 1.11 6.73 6.51
CA LEU A 76 -0.30 7.04 6.73
C LEU A 76 -1.14 5.80 6.42
N TYR A 77 -1.98 5.41 7.36
CA TYR A 77 -2.90 4.29 7.27
C TYR A 77 -4.33 4.81 7.32
N LEU A 78 -5.14 4.39 6.35
CA LEU A 78 -6.57 4.67 6.30
C LEU A 78 -7.32 3.34 6.39
N GLY A 79 -8.21 3.21 7.36
CA GLY A 79 -8.88 1.97 7.72
C GLY A 79 -8.12 1.18 8.79
N SER A 80 -8.88 0.35 9.53
CA SER A 80 -8.34 -0.47 10.62
C SER A 80 -7.56 -1.66 10.09
N SER A 81 -6.76 -2.31 10.94
CA SER A 81 -6.09 -3.57 10.56
C SER A 81 -7.07 -4.73 10.35
N ALA A 82 -8.28 -4.63 10.91
CA ALA A 82 -9.33 -5.63 10.84
C ALA A 82 -10.34 -5.41 9.71
N SER A 83 -10.35 -4.24 9.06
CA SER A 83 -11.30 -3.93 7.98
C SER A 83 -10.99 -4.70 6.69
N ASN A 84 -12.03 -4.83 5.84
CA ASN A 84 -11.90 -5.48 4.54
C ASN A 84 -11.15 -4.66 3.50
N LEU A 85 -11.00 -3.35 3.73
CA LEU A 85 -10.12 -2.46 2.98
C LEU A 85 -9.28 -1.64 3.97
N ARG A 86 -7.97 -1.59 3.71
CA ARG A 86 -7.05 -0.67 4.36
C ARG A 86 -6.09 -0.10 3.33
N LEU A 87 -5.94 1.22 3.29
CA LEU A 87 -4.97 1.90 2.45
C LEU A 87 -3.73 2.26 3.27
N VAL A 88 -2.55 2.10 2.70
CA VAL A 88 -1.28 2.42 3.36
C VAL A 88 -0.38 3.20 2.41
N PHE A 89 0.00 4.40 2.82
CA PHE A 89 0.90 5.28 2.07
C PHE A 89 2.17 5.46 2.90
N TYR A 90 3.33 5.14 2.36
CA TYR A 90 4.57 5.24 3.13
C TYR A 90 5.81 5.44 2.26
N GLU A 91 6.85 5.96 2.89
CA GLU A 91 8.14 6.22 2.25
C GLU A 91 8.96 4.92 2.23
N LYS A 92 8.83 4.19 1.12
CA LYS A 92 9.37 2.84 0.92
C LYS A 92 10.88 2.79 0.98
N GLY A 93 11.57 3.80 0.46
CA GLY A 93 13.03 3.86 0.52
C GLY A 93 13.57 3.91 1.96
N TYR A 94 12.94 4.72 2.82
CA TYR A 94 13.26 4.74 4.25
C TYR A 94 12.94 3.39 4.93
N GLU A 95 11.82 2.74 4.58
CA GLU A 95 11.48 1.41 5.10
C GLU A 95 12.53 0.35 4.71
N GLN A 96 12.98 0.35 3.46
CA GLN A 96 13.98 -0.59 2.95
C GLN A 96 15.37 -0.34 3.55
N ASN A 97 15.77 0.92 3.69
CA ASN A 97 17.00 1.30 4.36
C ASN A 97 16.98 0.83 5.83
N LYS A 98 15.89 1.11 6.56
CA LYS A 98 15.75 0.71 7.97
C LYS A 98 15.75 -0.80 8.16
N LYS A 99 15.09 -1.55 7.27
CA LYS A 99 14.90 -3.00 7.40
C LYS A 99 16.10 -3.82 6.93
N TYR A 100 16.79 -3.36 5.89
CA TYR A 100 17.83 -4.15 5.22
C TYR A 100 19.19 -3.44 5.11
N GLY A 101 19.31 -2.20 5.57
CA GLY A 101 20.56 -1.43 5.48
C GLY A 101 20.95 -1.05 4.05
N THR A 102 19.98 -1.03 3.12
CA THR A 102 20.20 -0.62 1.72
C THR A 102 20.50 0.86 1.61
N GLU A 103 21.11 1.32 0.50
CA GLU A 103 21.27 2.75 0.24
C GLU A 103 19.90 3.45 0.24
N LEU A 104 19.84 4.63 0.87
CA LEU A 104 18.60 5.36 1.01
C LEU A 104 18.17 5.95 -0.33
N ASP A 105 16.96 5.59 -0.77
CA ASP A 105 16.28 6.22 -1.91
C ASP A 105 15.07 7.02 -1.43
N GLU A 106 15.25 8.32 -1.22
CA GLU A 106 14.18 9.21 -0.74
C GLU A 106 13.05 9.40 -1.77
N ASN A 107 13.27 9.05 -3.04
CA ASN A 107 12.28 9.20 -4.11
C ASN A 107 11.41 7.95 -4.30
N TRP A 108 11.37 7.05 -3.32
CA TRP A 108 10.59 5.82 -3.40
C TRP A 108 9.47 5.80 -2.36
N ASN A 109 8.26 6.09 -2.84
CA ASN A 109 7.01 5.90 -2.10
C ASN A 109 6.31 4.60 -2.51
N ARG A 110 5.51 4.05 -1.61
CA ARG A 110 4.61 2.95 -1.94
C ARG A 110 3.21 3.19 -1.37
N TYR A 111 2.21 2.88 -2.20
CA TYR A 111 0.80 2.92 -1.85
C TYR A 111 0.25 1.50 -1.93
N GLU A 112 -0.24 0.96 -0.82
CA GLU A 112 -0.80 -0.39 -0.75
C GLU A 112 -2.30 -0.34 -0.49
N LEU A 113 -3.06 -1.02 -1.33
CA LEU A 113 -4.47 -1.29 -1.16
C LEU A 113 -4.60 -2.72 -0.64
N ARG A 114 -4.93 -2.86 0.64
CA ARG A 114 -4.98 -4.15 1.32
C ARG A 114 -6.43 -4.59 1.44
N PHE A 115 -6.77 -5.67 0.77
CA PHE A 115 -8.12 -6.22 0.74
C PHE A 115 -8.16 -7.50 1.57
N ARG A 116 -9.25 -7.73 2.32
CA ARG A 116 -9.45 -8.96 3.10
C ARG A 116 -10.82 -9.58 2.80
N GLN A 117 -10.93 -10.86 3.13
CA GLN A 117 -12.19 -11.61 3.14
C GLN A 117 -12.94 -11.49 1.80
N GLU A 118 -14.24 -11.17 1.82
CA GLU A 118 -15.06 -11.09 0.62
C GLU A 118 -14.57 -10.03 -0.39
N MET A 119 -13.89 -8.97 0.07
CA MET A 119 -13.35 -7.95 -0.81
C MET A 119 -12.11 -8.45 -1.54
N ALA A 120 -11.26 -9.24 -0.87
CA ALA A 120 -10.11 -9.87 -1.52
C ALA A 120 -10.55 -10.84 -2.63
N VAL A 121 -11.58 -11.65 -2.38
CA VAL A 121 -12.19 -12.51 -3.42
C VAL A 121 -12.72 -11.67 -4.58
N SER A 122 -13.45 -10.57 -4.29
CA SER A 122 -13.99 -9.68 -5.32
C SER A 122 -12.91 -9.03 -6.18
N VAL A 123 -11.80 -8.61 -5.57
CA VAL A 123 -10.65 -8.04 -6.27
C VAL A 123 -9.98 -9.07 -7.18
N VAL A 124 -9.80 -10.31 -6.72
CA VAL A 124 -9.26 -11.37 -7.59
C VAL A 124 -10.15 -11.61 -8.81
N GLN A 125 -11.48 -11.64 -8.63
CA GLN A 125 -12.41 -11.77 -9.76
C GLN A 125 -12.31 -10.59 -10.74
N ALA A 126 -12.18 -9.36 -10.21
CA ALA A 126 -11.98 -8.17 -11.05
C ALA A 126 -10.65 -8.22 -11.81
N LEU A 127 -9.55 -8.64 -11.16
CA LEU A 127 -8.24 -8.82 -11.79
C LEU A 127 -8.29 -9.84 -12.94
N LEU A 128 -8.98 -10.96 -12.75
CA LEU A 128 -9.12 -11.98 -13.80
C LEU A 128 -10.00 -11.50 -14.96
N ARG A 129 -11.02 -10.69 -14.66
CA ARG A 129 -11.94 -10.14 -15.66
C ARG A 129 -11.30 -9.05 -16.51
N TYR A 130 -10.64 -8.08 -15.89
CA TYR A 130 -10.14 -6.88 -16.57
C TYR A 130 -8.67 -6.98 -16.96
N ARG A 131 -7.90 -7.83 -16.27
CA ARG A 131 -6.45 -7.97 -16.44
C ARG A 131 -5.68 -6.64 -16.38
N ASP A 132 -6.23 -5.68 -15.64
CA ASP A 132 -5.66 -4.35 -15.44
C ASP A 132 -5.54 -4.07 -13.94
N VAL A 133 -4.32 -4.20 -13.42
CA VAL A 133 -4.02 -3.94 -12.00
C VAL A 133 -4.09 -2.44 -11.70
N ALA A 134 -3.59 -1.61 -12.63
CA ALA A 134 -3.50 -0.17 -12.43
C ALA A 134 -4.88 0.46 -12.44
N GLY A 135 -5.70 0.13 -13.43
CA GLY A 135 -7.10 0.57 -13.51
C GLY A 135 -7.87 0.23 -12.23
N LEU A 136 -7.77 -1.02 -11.76
CA LEU A 136 -8.46 -1.45 -10.55
C LEU A 136 -7.97 -0.73 -9.28
N ALA A 137 -6.66 -0.49 -9.16
CA ALA A 137 -6.12 0.26 -8.03
C ALA A 137 -6.59 1.73 -8.02
N MET A 138 -6.66 2.35 -9.21
CA MET A 138 -7.11 3.74 -9.38
C MET A 138 -8.63 3.91 -9.20
N GLU A 139 -9.44 2.87 -9.35
CA GLU A 139 -10.88 2.94 -9.03
C GLU A 139 -11.15 3.06 -7.52
N VAL A 140 -10.18 2.64 -6.68
CA VAL A 140 -10.31 2.64 -5.22
C VAL A 140 -9.66 3.86 -4.57
N LEU A 141 -8.57 4.37 -5.16
CA LEU A 141 -7.84 5.58 -4.70
C LEU A 141 -8.55 6.87 -5.10
#